data_AF-A0A8J7LTE4-F1
#
_entry.id   AF-A0A8J7LTE4-F1
#
_cell.length_a   1.000
_cell.length_b   1.000
_cell.length_c   1.000
_cell.angle_alpha   90.00
_cell.angle_beta   90.00
_cell.angle_gamma   90.00
#
_symmetry.space_group_name_H-M   'P 1'
#
loop_
_entity.id
_entity.type
_entity.pdbx_description
1 polymer ?
#
loop_
_entity_poly.entity_id
_entity_poly.type
_entity_poly.pdbx_seq_one_letter_code
_entity_poly.pdbx_strand_id
1 'polypeptide(L)'
;MSAKLQLVPKIGVNPANNVIHDLKFVSDDSWSETTINWNNKPLSSTLLDSQIVRETGAAMFWDVTAQAENERTGDGYLSIQLSTVSNAWVVFNSSESASGVPKLILELAEAGASNKQSSTKIFTELEMSKADLKLDIPSNYFGYFPNPTKDYLNLKWGEIISSYAITDLRGRTIKTLKNINQKEISIDVQNMKTGIYFLELLNNSATNRKVVKFVKK
;
A
#
# COMPACT_ATOMS: atom_id res chain seq x y z
N MET A 1 6.34 -18.63 2.16
CA MET A 1 4.90 -18.38 2.41
C MET A 1 4.72 -16.86 2.36
N SER A 2 3.56 -16.31 2.00
CA SER A 2 3.29 -14.88 2.21
C SER A 2 2.32 -14.73 3.37
N ALA A 3 2.46 -13.68 4.19
CA ALA A 3 1.56 -13.42 5.30
C ALA A 3 1.19 -11.94 5.38
N LYS A 4 -0.12 -11.66 5.47
CA LYS A 4 -0.66 -10.30 5.61
C LYS A 4 -1.63 -10.23 6.77
N LEU A 5 -1.45 -9.23 7.62
CA LEU A 5 -2.42 -8.89 8.64
C LEU A 5 -3.47 -7.97 8.01
N GLN A 6 -4.74 -8.32 8.13
CA GLN A 6 -5.86 -7.47 7.75
C GLN A 6 -6.49 -6.84 9.00
N LEU A 7 -6.63 -5.52 9.01
CA LEU A 7 -7.37 -4.76 10.02
C LEU A 7 -8.29 -3.74 9.34
N VAL A 8 -9.37 -3.37 10.01
CA VAL A 8 -10.34 -2.39 9.52
C VAL A 8 -10.46 -1.24 10.53
N PRO A 9 -10.17 0.01 10.15
CA PRO A 9 -10.39 1.17 11.02
C PRO A 9 -11.89 1.37 11.29
N LYS A 10 -12.26 1.54 12.55
CA LYS A 10 -13.64 1.69 13.03
C LYS A 10 -14.01 3.14 13.35
N ILE A 11 -13.14 3.87 14.06
CA ILE A 11 -13.38 5.24 14.56
C ILE A 11 -12.08 6.05 14.53
N GLY A 12 -12.18 7.37 14.49
CA GLY A 12 -11.07 8.28 14.80
C GLY A 12 -10.34 8.83 13.58
N VAL A 13 -10.74 8.43 12.36
CA VAL A 13 -10.17 9.01 11.15
C VAL A 13 -10.79 10.38 10.89
N ASN A 14 -9.94 11.40 10.84
CA ASN A 14 -10.23 12.60 10.07
C ASN A 14 -9.41 12.46 8.76
N PRO A 15 -10.05 12.37 7.58
CA PRO A 15 -9.35 12.22 6.31
C PRO A 15 -8.29 13.30 6.04
N ALA A 16 -8.42 14.47 6.68
CA ALA A 16 -7.44 15.55 6.60
C ALA A 16 -6.16 15.30 7.41
N ASN A 17 -6.18 14.38 8.38
CA ASN A 17 -5.13 14.28 9.41
C ASN A 17 -4.08 13.18 9.15
N ASN A 18 -4.11 12.49 8.00
CA ASN A 18 -3.12 11.46 7.59
C ASN A 18 -2.54 10.67 8.78
N VAL A 19 -3.38 9.90 9.48
CA VAL A 19 -2.98 9.28 10.75
C VAL A 19 -2.05 8.09 10.50
N ILE A 20 -0.80 8.20 10.94
CA ILE A 20 0.24 7.19 10.67
C ILE A 20 0.25 6.14 11.78
N HIS A 21 0.15 4.87 11.41
CA HIS A 21 0.23 3.73 12.32
C HIS A 21 1.41 2.84 11.97
N ASP A 22 2.25 2.62 12.97
CA ASP A 22 3.31 1.62 12.94
C ASP A 22 2.77 0.30 13.48
N LEU A 23 3.03 -0.78 12.73
CA LEU A 23 2.89 -2.15 13.18
C LEU A 23 4.27 -2.65 13.63
N LYS A 24 4.40 -3.02 14.90
CA LYS A 24 5.66 -3.48 15.49
C LYS A 24 5.50 -4.89 16.06
N PHE A 25 6.57 -5.67 16.01
CA PHE A 25 6.63 -6.98 16.62
C PHE A 25 6.72 -6.88 18.15
N VAL A 26 6.13 -7.85 18.84
CA VAL A 26 6.20 -8.04 20.29
C VAL A 26 6.67 -9.47 20.54
N SER A 27 7.80 -9.65 21.23
CA SER A 27 8.38 -10.97 21.48
C SER A 27 7.92 -11.63 22.78
N ASP A 28 7.07 -10.93 23.55
CA ASP A 28 6.53 -11.44 24.81
C ASP A 28 5.07 -11.81 24.58
N ASP A 29 4.80 -13.11 24.55
CA ASP A 29 3.47 -13.70 24.35
C ASP A 29 2.76 -14.05 25.67
N SER A 30 3.30 -13.64 26.82
CA SER A 30 2.71 -13.95 28.13
C SER A 30 1.50 -13.08 28.50
N TRP A 31 1.18 -12.08 27.68
CA TRP A 31 0.05 -11.18 27.90
C TRP A 31 -1.29 -11.85 27.57
N SER A 32 -2.36 -11.39 28.21
CA SER A 32 -3.74 -11.80 27.91
C SER A 32 -4.58 -10.58 27.56
N GLU A 33 -5.47 -10.71 26.58
CA GLU A 33 -6.41 -9.65 26.16
C GLU A 33 -7.24 -9.09 27.32
N THR A 34 -7.53 -9.91 28.34
CA THR A 34 -8.36 -9.49 29.48
C THR A 34 -7.60 -8.80 30.61
N THR A 35 -6.27 -8.92 30.65
CA THR A 35 -5.45 -8.39 31.75
C THR A 35 -4.51 -7.28 31.31
N ILE A 36 -4.32 -7.08 30.00
CA ILE A 36 -3.48 -6.03 29.45
C ILE A 36 -4.04 -4.62 29.75
N ASN A 37 -3.16 -3.72 30.14
CA ASN A 37 -3.40 -2.32 30.42
C ASN A 37 -2.14 -1.50 30.08
N TRP A 38 -2.23 -0.18 30.23
CA TRP A 38 -1.12 0.72 29.87
C TRP A 38 0.20 0.40 30.58
N ASN A 39 0.16 -0.10 31.82
CA ASN A 39 1.34 -0.32 32.65
C ASN A 39 1.99 -1.69 32.43
N ASN A 40 1.20 -2.72 32.08
CA ASN A 40 1.71 -4.08 31.85
C ASN A 40 1.79 -4.48 30.36
N LYS A 41 1.61 -3.53 29.44
CA LYS A 41 1.76 -3.80 28.00
C LYS A 41 3.18 -4.31 27.68
N PRO A 42 3.32 -5.38 26.88
CA PRO A 42 4.62 -5.83 26.41
C PRO A 42 5.41 -4.75 25.67
N LEU A 43 6.73 -4.86 25.70
CA LEU A 43 7.61 -4.02 24.90
C LEU A 43 7.56 -4.45 23.43
N SER A 44 7.37 -3.48 22.54
CA SER A 44 7.53 -3.68 21.11
C SER A 44 8.99 -3.53 20.68
N SER A 45 9.37 -4.20 19.60
CA SER A 45 10.73 -4.22 19.06
C SER A 45 10.77 -3.79 17.59
N THR A 46 10.78 -4.74 16.66
CA THR A 46 10.99 -4.53 15.23
C THR A 46 9.79 -3.83 14.59
N LEU A 47 10.02 -2.78 13.80
CA LEU A 47 8.99 -2.21 12.92
C LEU A 47 8.77 -3.18 11.74
N LEU A 48 7.53 -3.66 11.59
CA LEU A 48 7.13 -4.57 10.53
C LEU A 48 6.63 -3.80 9.30
N ASP A 49 5.73 -2.85 9.52
CA ASP A 49 5.13 -2.03 8.46
C ASP A 49 4.60 -0.70 9.05
N SER A 50 4.43 0.32 8.21
CA SER A 50 3.90 1.62 8.60
C SER A 50 2.95 2.16 7.53
N GLN A 51 1.72 2.48 7.93
CA GLN A 51 0.67 2.87 7.00
C GLN A 51 -0.12 4.10 7.47
N ILE A 52 -0.58 4.88 6.49
CA ILE A 52 -1.49 6.00 6.71
C ILE A 52 -2.93 5.49 6.68
N VAL A 53 -3.67 5.72 7.75
CA VAL A 53 -5.11 5.48 7.80
C VAL A 53 -5.84 6.74 7.33
N ARG A 54 -6.66 6.59 6.29
CA ARG A 54 -7.36 7.72 5.62
C ARG A 54 -8.87 7.73 5.83
N GLU A 55 -9.46 6.57 6.06
CA GLU A 55 -10.91 6.38 6.16
C GLU A 55 -11.25 5.16 7.03
N THR A 56 -12.50 5.06 7.48
CA THR A 56 -13.01 3.92 8.26
C THR A 56 -13.72 2.92 7.34
N GLY A 57 -13.87 1.68 7.80
CA GLY A 57 -14.60 0.63 7.10
C GLY A 57 -13.82 -0.08 5.99
N ALA A 58 -12.79 0.55 5.41
CA ALA A 58 -11.93 -0.08 4.43
C ALA A 58 -10.91 -1.04 5.09
N ALA A 59 -10.76 -2.25 4.52
CA ALA A 59 -9.74 -3.19 4.95
C ALA A 59 -8.35 -2.73 4.51
N MET A 60 -7.43 -2.72 5.46
CA MET A 60 -6.01 -2.43 5.25
C MET A 60 -5.22 -3.72 5.45
N PHE A 61 -4.09 -3.83 4.76
CA PHE A 61 -3.24 -5.02 4.80
C PHE A 61 -1.81 -4.62 5.13
N TRP A 62 -1.28 -5.11 6.25
CA TRP A 62 0.11 -4.94 6.65
C TRP A 62 0.90 -6.18 6.30
N ASP A 63 2.08 -5.99 5.70
CA ASP A 63 2.99 -7.11 5.41
C ASP A 63 3.66 -7.56 6.71
N VAL A 64 3.45 -8.82 7.07
CA VAL A 64 4.06 -9.45 8.24
C VAL A 64 4.81 -10.72 7.84
N THR A 65 5.08 -10.92 6.55
CA THR A 65 5.61 -12.17 6.00
C THR A 65 6.88 -12.61 6.71
N ALA A 66 7.87 -11.74 6.82
CA ALA A 66 9.15 -12.07 7.44
C ALA A 66 8.98 -12.49 8.92
N GLN A 67 8.17 -11.77 9.69
CA GLN A 67 7.96 -12.09 11.10
C GLN A 67 7.11 -13.35 11.28
N ALA A 68 6.07 -13.53 10.48
CA ALA A 68 5.24 -14.72 10.51
C ALA A 68 6.06 -15.98 10.17
N GLU A 69 7.01 -15.91 9.23
CA GLU A 69 7.91 -17.03 8.94
C GLU A 69 8.86 -17.33 10.10
N ASN A 70 9.39 -16.31 10.78
CA ASN A 70 10.21 -16.49 11.97
C ASN A 70 9.43 -17.19 13.09
N GLU A 71 8.24 -16.68 13.44
CA GLU A 71 7.43 -17.25 14.52
C GLU A 71 6.90 -18.64 14.19
N ARG A 72 6.62 -18.92 12.91
CA ARG A 72 6.24 -20.28 12.48
C ARG A 72 7.32 -21.33 12.77
N THR A 73 8.59 -20.93 12.79
CA THR A 73 9.71 -21.80 13.16
C THR A 73 10.03 -21.79 14.65
N GLY A 74 9.46 -20.82 15.39
CA GLY A 74 9.59 -20.65 16.82
C GLY A 74 8.38 -21.22 17.56
N ASP A 75 7.71 -20.37 18.33
CA ASP A 75 6.59 -20.75 19.21
C ASP A 75 5.22 -20.79 18.51
N GLY A 76 5.13 -20.26 17.29
CA GLY A 76 3.90 -20.21 16.49
C GLY A 76 2.94 -19.07 16.85
N TYR A 77 3.33 -18.15 17.72
CA TYR A 77 2.52 -16.97 18.08
C TYR A 77 3.08 -15.71 17.41
N LEU A 78 2.20 -14.93 16.78
CA LEU A 78 2.57 -13.63 16.21
C LEU A 78 1.94 -12.51 17.06
N SER A 79 2.67 -12.06 18.07
CA SER A 79 2.29 -10.89 18.87
C SER A 79 2.73 -9.59 18.20
N ILE A 80 1.82 -8.62 18.17
CA ILE A 80 1.99 -7.35 17.46
C ILE A 80 1.50 -6.17 18.31
N GLN A 81 2.18 -5.04 18.16
CA GLN A 81 1.78 -3.76 18.73
C GLN A 81 1.47 -2.80 17.59
N LEU A 82 0.24 -2.30 17.57
CA LEU A 82 -0.17 -1.22 16.69
C LEU A 82 -0.12 0.10 17.45
N SER A 83 0.64 1.07 16.96
CA SER A 83 0.78 2.38 17.62
C SER A 83 0.68 3.52 16.62
N THR A 84 -0.05 4.56 16.99
CA THR A 84 -0.07 5.80 16.25
C THR A 84 1.20 6.62 16.55
N VAL A 85 1.86 7.13 15.51
CA VAL A 85 3.04 8.02 15.65
C VAL A 85 2.73 9.48 15.30
N SER A 86 1.49 9.77 14.92
CA SER A 86 0.96 11.12 14.67
C SER A 86 0.08 11.62 15.83
N ASN A 87 -0.29 12.91 15.80
CA ASN A 87 -1.09 13.57 16.85
C ASN A 87 -2.62 13.33 16.76
N ALA A 88 -3.02 12.15 16.32
CA ALA A 88 -4.42 11.75 16.19
C ALA A 88 -4.58 10.27 16.61
N TRP A 89 -5.80 9.81 16.81
CA TRP A 89 -6.09 8.44 17.24
C TRP A 89 -7.00 7.74 16.25
N VAL A 90 -6.80 6.43 16.06
CA VAL A 90 -7.72 5.57 15.31
C VAL A 90 -7.95 4.32 16.14
N VAL A 91 -9.20 3.89 16.17
CA VAL A 91 -9.59 2.60 16.75
C VAL A 91 -9.86 1.64 15.60
N PHE A 92 -9.27 0.45 15.66
CA PHE A 92 -9.54 -0.64 14.73
C PHE A 92 -10.61 -1.57 15.30
N ASN A 93 -11.28 -2.31 14.43
CA ASN A 93 -12.18 -3.38 14.85
C ASN A 93 -11.42 -4.45 15.65
N SER A 94 -12.03 -4.93 16.72
CA SER A 94 -11.56 -6.09 17.49
C SER A 94 -12.19 -7.39 16.98
N SER A 95 -11.80 -8.51 17.57
CA SER A 95 -12.43 -9.83 17.40
C SER A 95 -13.92 -9.84 17.78
N GLU A 96 -14.36 -8.91 18.62
CA GLU A 96 -15.75 -8.77 19.06
C GLU A 96 -16.64 -7.98 18.08
N SER A 97 -16.05 -7.43 17.00
CA SER A 97 -16.82 -6.71 15.99
C SER A 97 -17.69 -7.67 15.16
N ALA A 98 -18.93 -7.26 14.86
CA ALA A 98 -19.81 -8.05 13.99
C ALA A 98 -19.27 -8.23 12.55
N SER A 99 -18.42 -7.31 12.08
CA SER A 99 -17.77 -7.39 10.78
C SER A 99 -16.40 -6.68 10.79
N GLY A 100 -15.57 -6.99 9.79
CA GLY A 100 -14.25 -6.38 9.66
C GLY A 100 -13.29 -6.72 10.80
N VAL A 101 -13.45 -7.90 11.42
CA VAL A 101 -12.56 -8.41 12.47
C VAL A 101 -11.11 -8.57 11.95
N PRO A 102 -10.10 -8.45 12.83
CA PRO A 102 -8.71 -8.73 12.48
C PRO A 102 -8.52 -10.14 11.92
N LYS A 103 -7.69 -10.29 10.87
CA LYS A 103 -7.36 -11.60 10.27
C LYS A 103 -5.89 -11.68 9.88
N LEU A 104 -5.26 -12.81 10.15
CA LEU A 104 -3.98 -13.17 9.54
C LEU A 104 -4.24 -14.02 8.30
N ILE A 105 -3.86 -13.52 7.13
CA ILE A 105 -4.04 -14.19 5.85
C ILE A 105 -2.70 -14.80 5.44
N LEU A 106 -2.69 -16.11 5.20
CA LEU A 106 -1.51 -16.85 4.75
C LEU A 106 -1.70 -17.30 3.30
N GLU A 107 -0.65 -17.16 2.51
CA GLU A 107 -0.57 -17.65 1.15
C GLU A 107 0.58 -18.66 1.03
N LEU A 108 0.25 -19.91 0.70
CA LEU A 108 1.22 -20.98 0.52
C LEU A 108 1.68 -21.00 -0.94
N ALA A 109 2.99 -21.02 -1.17
CA ALA A 109 3.54 -21.33 -2.48
C ALA A 109 3.51 -22.85 -2.68
N GLU A 110 2.88 -23.34 -3.74
CA GLU A 110 2.86 -24.76 -4.08
C GLU A 110 4.26 -25.23 -4.47
N ALA A 111 4.79 -26.23 -3.76
CA ALA A 111 6.07 -26.87 -4.07
C ALA A 111 5.91 -27.81 -5.27
N GLY A 112 6.13 -27.30 -6.49
CA GLY A 112 6.13 -28.15 -7.68
C GLY A 112 5.79 -27.46 -9.00
N ALA A 113 6.48 -26.38 -9.36
CA ALA A 113 6.52 -25.94 -10.76
C ALA A 113 7.88 -25.28 -11.06
N SER A 114 8.82 -26.09 -11.55
CA SER A 114 10.00 -25.61 -12.27
C SER A 114 9.55 -24.88 -13.54
N ASN A 115 9.49 -23.55 -13.49
CA ASN A 115 9.79 -22.69 -14.63
C ASN A 115 10.09 -21.26 -14.14
N LYS A 116 11.34 -20.82 -14.33
CA LYS A 116 11.77 -19.43 -14.12
C LYS A 116 11.15 -18.55 -15.22
N GLN A 117 10.08 -17.85 -14.90
CA GLN A 117 9.85 -16.48 -15.34
C GLN A 117 8.94 -15.76 -14.34
N SER A 118 9.54 -14.84 -13.57
CA SER A 118 8.89 -14.06 -12.54
C SER A 118 7.70 -13.24 -13.04
N SER A 119 6.73 -13.12 -12.14
CA SER A 119 5.56 -12.22 -12.12
C SER A 119 4.52 -12.40 -13.24
N THR A 120 3.43 -13.06 -12.87
CA THR A 120 2.01 -12.66 -13.06
C THR A 120 1.15 -13.89 -13.36
N LYS A 121 0.72 -14.59 -12.31
CA LYS A 121 -0.54 -15.36 -12.30
C LYS A 121 -1.46 -14.56 -11.35
N ILE A 122 -2.26 -13.64 -11.89
CA ILE A 122 -3.70 -13.84 -12.17
C ILE A 122 -4.37 -14.66 -11.06
N PHE A 123 -4.76 -13.97 -10.00
CA PHE A 123 -5.94 -14.35 -9.24
C PHE A 123 -7.14 -13.86 -10.04
N THR A 124 -8.04 -14.75 -10.44
CA THR A 124 -9.51 -14.59 -10.36
C THR A 124 -10.16 -15.86 -10.87
N GLU A 125 -10.95 -16.52 -10.01
CA GLU A 125 -12.27 -17.03 -10.40
C GLU A 125 -13.10 -17.20 -9.11
N LEU A 126 -13.70 -16.10 -8.65
CA LEU A 126 -14.96 -16.20 -7.92
C LEU A 126 -16.02 -15.75 -8.91
N GLU A 127 -16.82 -16.70 -9.38
CA GLU A 127 -17.93 -16.42 -10.28
C GLU A 127 -18.95 -15.51 -9.60
N MET A 128 -19.01 -14.24 -10.01
CA MET A 128 -20.18 -13.38 -9.77
C MET A 128 -20.41 -12.48 -11.00
N SER A 129 -21.52 -12.77 -11.70
CA SER A 129 -22.28 -11.97 -12.67
C SER A 129 -21.56 -10.84 -13.43
N LYS A 130 -21.38 -11.07 -14.73
CA LYS A 130 -20.57 -10.33 -15.71
C LYS A 130 -21.12 -8.95 -16.16
N ALA A 131 -21.97 -8.27 -15.39
CA ALA A 131 -22.71 -7.12 -15.93
C ALA A 131 -22.31 -5.71 -15.42
N ASP A 132 -21.72 -5.50 -14.24
CA ASP A 132 -21.60 -4.12 -13.70
C ASP A 132 -20.30 -3.76 -12.94
N LEU A 133 -19.21 -4.52 -13.07
CA LEU A 133 -17.96 -4.19 -12.35
C LEU A 133 -17.18 -3.07 -13.06
N LYS A 134 -17.50 -1.80 -12.75
CA LYS A 134 -16.49 -0.75 -12.77
C LYS A 134 -15.50 -1.05 -11.64
N LEU A 135 -14.34 -1.58 -12.00
CA LEU A 135 -13.23 -1.77 -11.07
C LEU A 135 -12.70 -0.39 -10.66
N ASP A 136 -13.22 0.17 -9.58
CA ASP A 136 -12.75 1.47 -9.12
C ASP A 136 -11.34 1.31 -8.58
N ILE A 137 -10.38 1.99 -9.21
CA ILE A 137 -8.99 1.98 -8.79
C ILE A 137 -8.94 2.61 -7.40
N PRO A 138 -8.45 1.92 -6.36
CA PRO A 138 -8.43 2.46 -5.01
C PRO A 138 -7.57 3.72 -4.99
N SER A 139 -8.02 4.75 -4.27
CA SER A 139 -7.44 6.11 -4.30
C SER A 139 -5.92 6.14 -4.00
N ASN A 140 -5.43 5.19 -3.21
CA ASN A 140 -4.01 5.06 -2.84
C ASN A 140 -3.13 4.38 -3.91
N TYR A 141 -3.71 3.79 -4.95
CA TYR A 141 -2.98 3.06 -5.97
C TYR A 141 -2.18 4.01 -6.86
N PHE A 142 -0.90 3.72 -7.06
CA PHE A 142 -0.08 4.41 -8.06
C PHE A 142 0.84 3.42 -8.76
N GLY A 143 0.70 3.29 -10.07
CA GLY A 143 1.50 2.41 -10.92
C GLY A 143 2.01 3.14 -12.16
N TYR A 144 3.23 2.83 -12.58
CA TYR A 144 3.81 3.36 -13.79
C TYR A 144 4.67 2.31 -14.50
N PHE A 145 4.54 2.22 -15.82
CA PHE A 145 5.20 1.19 -16.61
C PHE A 145 5.32 1.55 -18.09
N PRO A 146 6.29 0.95 -18.81
CA PRO A 146 7.43 0.22 -18.27
C PRO A 146 8.46 1.18 -17.65
N ASN A 147 9.20 0.74 -16.63
CA ASN A 147 10.39 1.43 -16.14
C ASN A 147 11.54 0.42 -16.14
N PRO A 148 12.55 0.52 -17.02
CA PRO A 148 12.81 1.62 -17.97
C PRO A 148 11.83 1.69 -19.17
N THR A 149 11.58 2.89 -19.69
CA THR A 149 10.70 3.16 -20.84
C THR A 149 11.49 3.56 -22.10
N LYS A 150 10.94 3.26 -23.28
CA LYS A 150 11.49 3.64 -24.58
C LYS A 150 10.60 4.67 -25.28
N ASP A 151 9.33 4.34 -25.50
CA ASP A 151 8.45 5.16 -26.34
C ASP A 151 7.37 5.86 -25.53
N TYR A 152 6.69 5.12 -24.65
CA TYR A 152 5.60 5.64 -23.82
C TYR A 152 5.77 5.23 -22.36
N LEU A 153 5.48 6.15 -21.45
CA LEU A 153 5.35 5.89 -20.03
C LEU A 153 3.87 5.92 -19.66
N ASN A 154 3.31 4.74 -19.36
CA ASN A 154 1.93 4.62 -18.90
C ASN A 154 1.86 4.82 -17.40
N LEU A 155 0.84 5.54 -16.95
CA LEU A 155 0.61 5.93 -15.58
C LEU A 155 -0.82 5.60 -15.21
N LYS A 156 -1.00 4.97 -14.05
CA LYS A 156 -2.29 4.70 -13.43
C LYS A 156 -2.26 5.21 -12.00
N TRP A 157 -3.23 6.05 -11.65
CA TRP A 157 -3.40 6.60 -10.32
C TRP A 157 -4.84 6.41 -9.86
N GLY A 158 -5.04 6.01 -8.62
CA GLY A 158 -6.35 5.97 -7.96
C GLY A 158 -7.04 7.33 -7.87
N GLU A 159 -6.27 8.43 -7.99
CA GLU A 159 -6.78 9.79 -8.08
C GLU A 159 -6.78 10.32 -9.51
N ILE A 160 -7.63 11.31 -9.75
CA ILE A 160 -7.65 12.05 -11.01
C ILE A 160 -6.35 12.85 -11.14
N ILE A 161 -5.57 12.55 -12.16
CA ILE A 161 -4.41 13.34 -12.58
C ILE A 161 -4.94 14.64 -13.19
N SER A 162 -4.58 15.78 -12.61
CA SER A 162 -4.88 17.10 -13.18
C SER A 162 -3.77 17.60 -14.09
N SER A 163 -2.52 17.35 -13.71
CA SER A 163 -1.35 17.80 -14.46
C SER A 163 -0.12 16.94 -14.16
N TYR A 164 0.85 17.01 -15.07
CA TYR A 164 2.18 16.48 -14.85
C TYR A 164 3.27 17.44 -15.32
N ALA A 165 4.47 17.27 -14.76
CA ALA A 165 5.71 17.87 -15.23
C ALA A 165 6.83 16.82 -15.20
N ILE A 166 7.61 16.74 -16.27
CA ILE A 166 8.81 15.91 -16.34
C ILE A 166 10.03 16.83 -16.29
N THR A 167 10.96 16.53 -15.40
CA THR A 167 12.21 17.28 -15.21
C THR A 167 13.42 16.36 -15.37
N ASP A 168 14.53 16.91 -15.86
CA ASP A 168 15.82 16.22 -15.93
C ASP A 168 16.60 16.33 -14.60
N LEU A 169 17.76 15.66 -14.51
CA LEU A 169 18.65 15.73 -13.34
C LEU A 169 19.16 17.15 -12.99
N ARG A 170 19.05 18.10 -13.92
CA ARG A 170 19.44 19.51 -13.74
C ARG A 170 18.25 20.37 -13.33
N GLY A 171 17.08 19.77 -13.08
CA GLY A 171 15.84 20.46 -12.72
C GLY A 171 15.15 21.18 -13.87
N ARG A 172 15.58 20.96 -15.12
CA ARG A 172 14.95 21.60 -16.29
C ARG A 172 13.68 20.86 -16.66
N THR A 173 12.57 21.57 -16.79
CA THR A 173 11.30 21.01 -17.29
C THR A 173 11.41 20.65 -18.76
N ILE A 174 11.24 19.36 -19.06
CA ILE A 174 11.31 18.78 -20.40
C ILE A 174 9.93 18.69 -21.03
N LYS A 175 8.91 18.34 -20.24
CA LYS A 175 7.52 18.20 -20.72
C LYS A 175 6.55 18.52 -19.61
N THR A 176 5.41 19.11 -19.95
CA THR A 176 4.32 19.35 -19.01
C THR A 176 2.98 19.26 -19.72
N LEU A 177 1.94 18.88 -18.98
CA LEU A 177 0.57 18.92 -19.44
C LEU A 177 -0.34 19.25 -18.26
N LYS A 178 -1.38 20.05 -18.49
CA LYS A 178 -2.40 20.44 -17.52
C LYS A 178 -3.79 20.03 -18.03
N ASN A 179 -4.80 20.09 -17.15
CA ASN A 179 -6.20 19.80 -17.43
C ASN A 179 -6.45 18.38 -17.99
N ILE A 180 -5.73 17.39 -17.46
CA ILE A 180 -5.80 15.99 -17.91
C ILE A 180 -7.13 15.35 -17.51
N ASN A 181 -7.51 15.47 -16.24
CA ASN A 181 -8.75 14.94 -15.67
C ASN A 181 -8.98 13.44 -15.91
N GLN A 182 -7.93 12.63 -15.79
CA GLN A 182 -7.97 11.18 -16.02
C GLN A 182 -7.22 10.42 -14.90
N LYS A 183 -7.67 9.21 -14.57
CA LYS A 183 -6.97 8.30 -13.63
C LYS A 183 -5.83 7.52 -14.32
N GLU A 184 -5.83 7.45 -15.65
CA GLU A 184 -4.83 6.77 -16.45
C GLU A 184 -4.40 7.66 -17.61
N ILE A 185 -3.09 7.77 -17.85
CA ILE A 185 -2.53 8.49 -18.99
C ILE A 185 -1.34 7.75 -19.59
N SER A 186 -1.11 7.95 -20.88
CA SER A 186 0.11 7.54 -21.56
C SER A 186 0.90 8.78 -21.96
N ILE A 187 2.13 8.90 -21.44
CA ILE A 187 3.02 10.01 -21.76
C ILE A 187 4.00 9.55 -22.85
N ASP A 188 3.94 10.19 -24.00
CA ASP A 188 4.95 10.05 -25.05
C ASP A 188 6.30 10.60 -24.58
N VAL A 189 7.33 9.74 -24.60
CA VAL A 189 8.71 10.05 -24.23
C VAL A 189 9.69 9.75 -25.37
N GLN A 190 9.23 9.41 -26.57
CA GLN A 190 10.07 8.97 -27.71
C GLN A 190 11.20 9.96 -28.02
N ASN A 191 10.87 11.24 -28.00
CA ASN A 191 11.78 12.34 -28.35
C ASN A 191 12.68 12.80 -27.19
N MET A 192 12.61 12.12 -26.04
CA MET A 192 13.50 12.40 -24.91
C MET A 192 14.82 11.64 -25.04
N LYS A 193 15.91 12.29 -24.62
CA LYS A 193 17.23 11.64 -24.56
C LYS A 193 17.22 10.51 -23.53
N THR A 194 18.11 9.54 -23.71
CA THR A 194 18.34 8.47 -22.75
C THR A 194 18.87 9.05 -21.44
N GLY A 195 18.30 8.65 -20.30
CA GLY A 195 18.69 9.22 -19.01
C GLY A 195 17.68 9.01 -17.89
N ILE A 196 17.96 9.62 -16.76
CA ILE A 196 17.09 9.61 -15.57
C ILE A 196 16.25 10.89 -15.57
N TYR A 197 14.96 10.73 -15.30
CA TYR A 197 14.00 11.82 -15.22
C TYR A 197 13.15 11.70 -13.97
N PHE A 198 12.62 12.83 -13.51
CA PHE A 198 11.60 12.90 -12.47
C PHE A 198 10.28 13.32 -13.10
N LEU A 199 9.22 12.60 -12.77
CA LEU A 199 7.85 12.91 -13.14
C LEU A 199 7.11 13.36 -11.89
N GLU A 200 6.64 14.60 -11.90
CA GLU A 200 5.76 15.17 -10.90
C GLU A 200 4.32 15.15 -11.43
N LEU A 201 3.38 14.74 -10.57
CA LEU A 201 1.95 14.64 -10.84
C LEU A 201 1.18 15.39 -9.75
N LEU A 202 0.12 16.09 -10.15
CA LEU A 202 -0.82 16.73 -9.24
C LEU A 202 -2.22 16.16 -9.45
N ASN A 203 -2.98 16.05 -8.36
CA ASN A 203 -4.38 15.66 -8.42
C ASN A 203 -5.31 16.86 -8.76
N ASN A 204 -6.60 16.59 -8.96
CA ASN A 204 -7.60 17.61 -9.30
C ASN A 204 -7.73 18.77 -8.29
N SER A 205 -7.47 18.50 -7.00
CA SER A 205 -7.47 19.53 -5.96
C SER A 205 -6.12 20.25 -5.80
N ALA A 206 -5.09 19.84 -6.56
CA ALA A 206 -3.69 20.25 -6.39
C ALA A 206 -3.13 20.05 -4.95
N THR A 207 -3.82 19.25 -4.13
CA THR A 207 -3.45 18.97 -2.73
C THR A 207 -2.51 17.77 -2.62
N ASN A 208 -2.65 16.80 -3.53
CA ASN A 208 -1.80 15.62 -3.57
C ASN A 208 -0.80 15.74 -4.71
N ARG A 209 0.49 15.76 -4.33
CA ARG A 209 1.63 15.75 -5.24
C ARG A 209 2.34 14.40 -5.16
N LYS A 210 2.57 13.77 -6.31
CA LYS A 210 3.37 12.55 -6.43
C LYS A 210 4.58 12.82 -7.30
N VAL A 211 5.77 12.45 -6.84
CA VAL A 211 7.01 12.53 -7.64
C VAL A 211 7.57 11.12 -7.77
N VAL A 212 7.89 10.72 -9.00
CA VAL A 212 8.52 9.43 -9.28
C VAL A 212 9.70 9.57 -10.22
N LYS A 213 10.70 8.72 -10.02
CA LYS A 213 11.85 8.59 -10.91
C LYS A 213 11.54 7.53 -11.98
N PHE A 214 11.85 7.83 -13.23
CA PHE A 214 11.87 6.82 -14.28
C PHE A 214 13.13 6.92 -15.15
N VAL A 215 13.44 5.82 -15.84
CA VAL A 215 14.61 5.72 -16.72
C VAL A 215 14.15 5.64 -18.17
N LYS A 216 14.66 6.54 -19.02
CA LYS A 216 14.49 6.51 -20.48
C LYS A 216 15.66 5.76 -21.12
N LYS A 217 15.36 4.74 -21.92
CA LYS A 217 16.31 3.99 -22.77
C LYS A 217 16.33 4.48 -24.20
#